data_AF-A0A097AQ46-F1
#
_entry.id   AF-A0A097AQ46-F1
#
_cell.length_a   1.000
_cell.length_b   1.000
_cell.length_c   1.000
_cell.angle_alpha   90.00
_cell.angle_beta   90.00
_cell.angle_gamma   90.00
#
_symmetry.space_group_name_H-M   'P 1'
#
loop_
_entity.id
_entity.type
_entity.pdbx_description
1 polymer ?
#
loop_
_entity_poly.entity_id
_entity_poly.type
_entity_poly.pdbx_seq_one_letter_code
_entity_poly.pdbx_strand_id
1 'polypeptide(L)' 'MKNLSYTNFFIFGMIVGLVSALLTENMNYYSRMIVSILVGLSVGIVYRIVYNFYWRQKKSK' A
#
# COMPACT_ATOMS: atom_id res chain seq x y z
N MET A 1 -4.89 2.04 21.89
CA MET A 1 -4.85 1.20 20.67
C MET A 1 -5.10 1.95 19.35
N LYS A 2 -5.77 3.12 19.29
CA LYS A 2 -5.98 3.87 18.03
C LYS A 2 -4.69 4.46 17.42
N ASN A 3 -3.71 4.87 18.23
CA ASN A 3 -2.45 5.45 17.74
C ASN A 3 -1.54 4.45 17.02
N LEU A 4 -1.50 3.19 17.48
CA LEU A 4 -0.73 2.12 16.82
C LEU A 4 -1.18 1.89 15.37
N SER A 5 -2.48 1.98 15.09
CA SER A 5 -3.01 1.84 13.73
C SER A 5 -2.58 2.99 12.82
N TYR A 6 -2.52 4.23 13.34
CA TYR A 6 -2.19 5.40 12.55
C TYR A 6 -0.69 5.45 12.23
N THR A 7 0.15 5.15 13.22
CA THR A 7 1.60 5.02 13.05
C THR A 7 1.94 3.91 12.06
N ASN A 8 1.26 2.76 12.12
CA ASN A 8 1.47 1.67 11.18
C ASN A 8 1.05 2.03 9.75
N PHE A 9 -0.05 2.77 9.57
CA PHE A 9 -0.46 3.27 8.25
C PHE A 9 0.57 4.24 7.68
N PHE A 10 1.12 5.12 8.51
CA PHE A 10 2.14 6.09 8.10
C PHE A 10 3.45 5.42 7.71
N ILE A 11 3.95 4.47 8.50
CA ILE A 11 5.14 3.67 8.20
C ILE A 11 4.96 2.91 6.89
N PHE A 12 3.78 2.29 6.70
CA PHE A 12 3.48 1.56 5.48
C PHE A 12 3.47 2.47 4.24
N GLY A 13 2.89 3.68 4.36
CA GLY A 13 2.93 4.70 3.33
C GLY A 13 4.35 5.12 2.96
N MET A 14 5.23 5.31 3.96
CA MET A 14 6.65 5.64 3.71
C MET A 14 7.38 4.51 2.97
N ILE A 15 7.15 3.25 3.33
CA ILE A 15 7.77 2.09 2.65
C ILE A 15 7.30 2.02 1.20
N VAL A 16 5.99 2.11 0.95
CA VAL A 16 5.43 2.06 -0.41
C VAL A 16 5.94 3.21 -1.28
N GLY A 17 6.07 4.42 -0.70
CA GLY A 17 6.63 5.58 -1.37
C GLY A 17 8.10 5.38 -1.74
N LEU A 18 8.91 4.86 -0.81
CA LEU A 18 10.34 4.62 -1.03
C LEU A 18 10.59 3.53 -2.08
N VAL A 19 9.83 2.44 -2.03
CA VAL A 19 9.88 1.36 -3.03
C VAL A 19 9.46 1.88 -4.42
N SER A 20 8.42 2.71 -4.50
CA SER A 20 8.01 3.33 -5.78
C SER A 20 9.09 4.28 -6.32
N ALA A 21 9.75 5.05 -5.46
CA ALA A 21 10.82 5.95 -5.87
C ALA A 21 12.02 5.17 -6.43
N LEU A 22 12.43 4.08 -5.79
CA LEU A 22 13.50 3.21 -6.27
C LEU A 22 13.16 2.53 -7.59
N LEU A 23 11.93 2.00 -7.74
CA LEU A 23 11.47 1.38 -8.98
C LEU A 23 11.42 2.36 -10.17
N THR A 24 11.26 3.65 -9.89
CA THR A 24 11.07 4.68 -10.91
C THR A 24 12.27 5.61 -11.07
N GLU A 25 13.40 5.28 -10.45
CA GLU A 25 14.60 6.14 -10.39
C GLU A 25 15.09 6.54 -11.79
N ASN A 26 15.15 5.59 -12.71
CA ASN A 26 15.62 5.78 -14.08
C ASN A 26 14.49 6.03 -15.10
N MET A 27 13.26 6.24 -14.63
CA MET A 27 12.12 6.49 -15.51
C MET A 27 11.94 7.97 -15.79
N ASN A 28 11.42 8.30 -16.98
CA ASN A 28 10.96 9.64 -17.27
C ASN A 28 9.77 10.03 -16.37
N TYR A 29 9.51 11.33 -16.24
CA TYR A 29 8.50 11.86 -15.33
C TYR A 29 7.10 11.25 -15.55
N TYR A 30 6.69 11.10 -16.81
CA TYR A 30 5.39 10.54 -17.16
C TYR A 30 5.26 9.06 -16.76
N SER A 31 6.26 8.23 -17.07
CA SER A 31 6.26 6.82 -16.68
C SER A 31 6.33 6.65 -15.16
N ARG A 32 7.11 7.50 -14.46
CA ARG A 32 7.17 7.53 -12.99
C ARG A 32 5.79 7.81 -12.39
N MET A 33 5.06 8.78 -12.94
CA MET A 33 3.71 9.12 -12.49
C MET A 33 2.74 7.96 -12.69
N ILE A 34 2.73 7.33 -13.87
CA ILE A 34 1.87 6.18 -14.16
C ILE A 34 2.16 5.02 -13.22
N VAL A 35 3.44 4.66 -13.03
CA VAL A 35 3.84 3.57 -12.13
C VAL A 35 3.44 3.88 -10.69
N SER A 36 3.61 5.11 -10.22
CA SER A 36 3.22 5.51 -8.87
C SER A 36 1.71 5.34 -8.62
N ILE A 37 0.88 5.70 -9.61
CA ILE A 37 -0.58 5.51 -9.55
C ILE A 37 -0.92 4.01 -9.51
N LEU A 38 -0.30 3.21 -10.37
CA LEU A 38 -0.52 1.77 -10.42
C LEU A 38 -0.14 1.06 -9.11
N VAL A 39 0.99 1.44 -8.50
CA VAL A 39 1.43 0.90 -7.21
C VAL A 39 0.43 1.25 -6.12
N GLY A 40 0.00 2.51 -6.04
CA GLY A 40 -1.01 2.96 -5.07
C GLY A 40 -2.33 2.18 -5.18
N LEU A 41 -2.84 2.01 -6.40
CA LEU A 41 -4.06 1.24 -6.66
C LEU A 41 -3.90 -0.24 -6.28
N SER A 42 -2.77 -0.85 -6.67
CA SER A 42 -2.47 -2.27 -6.39
C SER A 42 -2.43 -2.55 -4.89
N VAL A 43 -1.75 -1.69 -4.14
CA VAL A 43 -1.66 -1.79 -2.67
C VAL A 43 -3.04 -1.66 -2.02
N GLY A 44 -3.87 -0.72 -2.48
CA GLY A 44 -5.23 -0.56 -1.97
C GLY A 44 -6.11 -1.80 -2.20
N ILE A 45 -6.00 -2.43 -3.38
CA ILE A 45 -6.73 -3.67 -3.70
C ILE A 45 -6.26 -4.81 -2.79
N VAL A 46 -4.94 -5.01 -2.67
CA VAL A 46 -4.36 -6.06 -1.81
C VAL A 46 -4.79 -5.86 -0.36
N TYR A 47 -4.74 -4.63 0.15
CA TYR A 47 -5.20 -4.31 1.51
C TYR A 47 -6.66 -4.72 1.71
N ARG A 48 -7.54 -4.40 0.76
CA ARG A 48 -8.96 -4.77 0.83
C ARG A 48 -9.18 -6.29 0.81
N ILE A 49 -8.40 -7.02 0.01
CA ILE A 49 -8.46 -8.49 -0.05
C ILE A 49 -8.04 -9.09 1.30
N VAL A 50 -6.88 -8.67 1.83
CA VAL A 50 -6.36 -9.16 3.11
C VAL A 50 -7.32 -8.83 4.25
N TYR A 51 -7.86 -7.62 4.28
CA TYR A 51 -8.85 -7.20 5.28
C TYR A 51 -10.10 -8.07 5.22
N ASN A 52 -10.67 -8.28 4.02
CA ASN A 52 -11.84 -9.14 3.83
C ASN A 52 -11.57 -10.59 4.25
N PHE A 53 -10.37 -11.11 3.95
CA PHE A 53 -9.97 -12.46 4.35
C PHE A 53 -9.84 -12.59 5.86
N TYR A 54 -9.17 -11.65 6.52
CA TYR A 54 -9.06 -11.59 7.98
C TYR A 54 -10.43 -11.49 8.65
N TRP A 55 -11.31 -10.63 8.12
CA TRP A 55 -12.66 -10.46 8.64
C TRP A 55 -13.48 -11.75 8.53
N ARG A 56 -13.41 -12.44 7.38
CA ARG A 56 -14.09 -13.73 7.17
C ARG A 56 -13.59 -14.80 8.13
N GLN A 57 -12.27 -14.91 8.33
CA GLN A 57 -11.71 -15.87 9.30
C GLN A 57 -12.17 -15.60 10.72
N LYS A 58 -12.24 -14.33 11.13
CA LYS A 58 -12.66 -13.93 12.48
C LYS A 58 -14.14 -14.23 12.76
N LYS A 59 -14.96 -14.30 11.71
CA LYS A 59 -16.39 -14.61 11.80
C LYS A 59 -16.70 -16.11 11.79
N SER A 60 -15.72 -16.95 11.45
CA SER A 60 -15.84 -18.42 11.40
C SER A 60 -15.39 -19.12 12.69
N LYS A 61 -14.92 -18.35 13.68
CA LYS A 61 -14.65 -18.80 15.06
C LYS A 61 -15.73 -18.25 15.96
#